data_AF-A0A2T8HI75-F1
#
_entry.id   AF-A0A2T8HI75-F1
#
_cell.length_a   1.000
_cell.length_b   1.000
_cell.length_c   1.000
_cell.angle_alpha   90.00
_cell.angle_beta   90.00
_cell.angle_gamma   90.00
#
_symmetry.space_group_name_H-M   'P 1'
#
loop_
_entity.id
_entity.type
_entity.pdbx_description
1 polymer ?
#
loop_
_entity_poly.entity_id
_entity_poly.type
_entity_poly.pdbx_seq_one_letter_code
_entity_poly.pdbx_strand_id
1 'polypeptide(L)'
;MTNFLKISTYLFLCISIVACSKDDPQPVPALSRSEAVIKYDEDVQFRVPNFSDVTWFSSDEFVGTVDESGKFTAQHIGEATITAEVDGKTLIARVVVEPYVTSMVEPYVNFGGSVQSIKEYEKREIFSENNTFLVYYGQGDLENTVGYITYQGVMTGAHINLKFEHSVIQSAMTFYKERYNYLGKVENGREYFESKDGLYRVFISNEYAYYTKDLFPGSTVIKEVSMEW
;
A
#
# COMPACT_ATOMS: atom_id res chain seq x y z
N MET A 1 -79.88 35.07 63.41
CA MET A 1 -79.88 33.90 62.50
C MET A 1 -78.47 33.70 62.00
N THR A 2 -78.03 32.45 61.96
CA THR A 2 -76.67 32.01 61.62
C THR A 2 -76.39 32.05 60.12
N ASN A 3 -75.15 32.37 59.74
CA ASN A 3 -74.54 31.88 58.50
C ASN A 3 -73.02 31.73 58.71
N PHE A 4 -72.52 30.50 58.65
CA PHE A 4 -71.09 30.18 58.70
C PHE A 4 -70.55 30.04 57.27
N LEU A 5 -69.60 30.90 56.89
CA LEU A 5 -68.85 30.74 55.64
C LEU A 5 -67.53 30.01 55.93
N LYS A 6 -67.41 28.74 55.52
CA LYS A 6 -66.15 27.99 55.64
C LYS A 6 -65.19 28.36 54.52
N ILE A 7 -64.13 29.10 54.85
CA ILE A 7 -63.01 29.35 53.95
C ILE A 7 -62.08 28.12 53.99
N SER A 8 -61.97 27.42 52.86
CA SER A 8 -61.11 26.24 52.73
C SER A 8 -59.74 26.66 52.17
N THR A 9 -58.75 26.80 53.06
CA THR A 9 -57.37 27.14 52.68
C THR A 9 -56.70 25.94 51.99
N TYR A 10 -56.55 26.00 50.67
CA TYR A 10 -55.75 25.02 49.93
C TYR A 10 -54.25 25.32 50.12
N LEU A 11 -53.55 24.43 50.82
CA LEU A 11 -52.10 24.47 50.96
C LEU A 11 -51.47 23.91 49.67
N PHE A 12 -50.89 24.79 48.85
CA PHE A 12 -50.23 24.41 47.61
C PHE A 12 -48.87 23.77 47.92
N LEU A 13 -48.83 22.44 48.01
CA LEU A 13 -47.60 21.68 48.24
C LEU A 13 -46.77 21.64 46.95
N CYS A 14 -45.82 22.57 46.80
CA CYS A 14 -44.84 22.54 45.72
C CYS A 14 -43.90 21.35 45.89
N ILE A 15 -44.26 20.20 45.29
CA ILE A 15 -43.37 19.04 45.17
C ILE A 15 -42.31 19.37 44.12
N SER A 16 -41.16 19.87 44.57
CA SER A 16 -39.98 20.00 43.72
C SER A 16 -39.43 18.62 43.39
N ILE A 17 -39.82 18.11 42.22
CA ILE A 17 -39.21 16.94 41.59
C ILE A 17 -37.73 17.22 41.30
N VAL A 18 -36.85 16.80 42.20
CA VAL A 18 -35.42 16.71 41.89
C VAL A 18 -35.24 15.54 40.94
N ALA A 19 -35.42 15.82 39.65
CA ALA A 19 -35.02 14.91 38.59
C ALA A 19 -33.49 14.82 38.65
N CYS A 20 -32.97 13.73 39.22
CA CYS A 20 -31.57 13.38 39.03
C CYS A 20 -31.35 13.18 37.53
N SER A 21 -30.67 14.14 36.90
CA SER A 21 -30.05 13.91 35.60
C SER A 21 -29.07 12.76 35.79
N LYS A 22 -29.48 11.56 35.39
CA LYS A 22 -28.52 10.51 35.07
C LYS A 22 -27.98 10.93 33.72
N ASP A 23 -26.87 11.66 33.75
CA ASP A 23 -26.13 11.99 32.55
C ASP A 23 -25.68 10.65 31.96
N ASP A 24 -26.35 10.20 30.90
CA ASP A 24 -25.98 8.97 30.22
C ASP A 24 -24.53 9.10 29.76
N PRO A 25 -23.67 8.09 30.04
CA PRO A 25 -22.25 8.18 29.76
C PRO A 25 -22.07 8.40 28.26
N GLN A 26 -21.44 9.53 27.92
CA GLN A 26 -21.19 9.90 26.53
C GLN A 26 -20.43 8.77 25.82
N PRO A 27 -20.76 8.46 24.54
CA PRO A 27 -20.07 7.42 23.81
C PRO A 27 -18.57 7.71 23.77
N VAL A 28 -17.75 6.68 23.96
CA VAL A 28 -16.30 6.77 23.82
C VAL A 28 -15.94 6.36 22.39
N PRO A 29 -15.28 7.23 21.60
CA PRO A 29 -14.79 6.85 20.27
C PRO A 29 -13.94 5.58 20.32
N ALA A 30 -14.29 4.62 19.48
CA ALA A 30 -13.57 3.37 19.28
C ALA A 30 -13.75 2.91 17.83
N LEU A 31 -12.72 2.29 17.26
CA LEU A 31 -12.79 1.75 15.90
C LEU A 31 -13.61 0.45 15.86
N SER A 32 -14.29 0.21 14.74
CA SER A 32 -14.95 -1.07 14.44
C SER A 32 -14.00 -2.27 14.36
N ARG A 33 -12.71 -2.00 14.11
CA ARG A 33 -11.59 -2.96 14.13
C ARG A 33 -10.27 -2.20 14.31
N SER A 34 -9.31 -2.78 15.01
CA SER A 34 -7.94 -2.26 15.16
C SER A 34 -6.95 -2.87 14.16
N GLU A 35 -7.38 -3.86 13.37
CA GLU A 35 -6.53 -4.51 12.37
C GLU A 35 -7.33 -5.01 11.16
N ALA A 36 -6.65 -5.14 10.03
CA ALA A 36 -7.13 -5.84 8.84
C ALA A 36 -5.95 -6.48 8.10
N VAL A 37 -6.20 -7.66 7.53
CA VAL A 37 -5.34 -8.29 6.52
C VAL A 37 -6.21 -8.48 5.28
N ILE A 38 -5.77 -7.94 4.16
CA ILE A 38 -6.47 -7.97 2.86
C ILE A 38 -5.46 -8.23 1.75
N LYS A 39 -5.93 -8.59 0.55
CA LYS A 39 -5.09 -8.68 -0.63
C LYS A 39 -4.86 -7.32 -1.30
N TYR A 40 -3.86 -7.26 -2.17
CA TYR A 40 -3.79 -6.26 -3.24
C TYR A 40 -5.16 -6.12 -3.94
N ASP A 41 -5.50 -4.92 -4.38
CA ASP A 41 -6.79 -4.53 -4.99
C ASP A 41 -8.08 -4.70 -4.15
N GLU A 42 -8.01 -5.24 -2.93
CA GLU A 42 -9.15 -5.31 -2.02
C GLU A 42 -9.41 -4.01 -1.23
N ASP A 43 -10.64 -3.90 -0.72
CA ASP A 43 -11.13 -2.79 0.10
C ASP A 43 -11.44 -3.24 1.54
N VAL A 44 -11.22 -2.36 2.53
CA VAL A 44 -11.69 -2.58 3.90
C VAL A 44 -12.28 -1.31 4.52
N GLN A 45 -13.44 -1.46 5.16
CA GLN A 45 -14.15 -0.38 5.82
C GLN A 45 -13.79 -0.30 7.32
N PHE A 46 -13.19 0.81 7.73
CA PHE A 46 -13.13 1.26 9.12
C PHE A 46 -14.32 2.17 9.44
N ARG A 47 -14.74 2.19 10.72
CA ARG A 47 -15.82 3.06 11.22
C ARG A 47 -15.53 3.42 12.68
N VAL A 48 -16.03 4.58 13.13
CA VAL A 48 -16.13 4.93 14.55
C VAL A 48 -17.63 4.98 14.89
N PRO A 49 -18.24 3.93 15.45
CA PRO A 49 -19.70 3.88 15.62
C PRO A 49 -20.23 5.00 16.53
N ASN A 50 -21.32 5.63 16.10
CA ASN A 50 -21.96 6.82 16.70
C ASN A 50 -21.24 8.16 16.47
N PHE A 51 -20.22 8.21 15.62
CA PHE A 51 -19.53 9.45 15.23
C PHE A 51 -19.56 9.61 13.70
N SER A 52 -19.83 10.82 13.22
CA SER A 52 -19.81 11.19 11.79
C SER A 52 -18.55 11.96 11.41
N ASP A 53 -18.06 12.81 12.32
CA ASP A 53 -17.06 13.82 12.03
C ASP A 53 -15.69 13.24 12.37
N VAL A 54 -15.22 12.35 11.49
CA VAL A 54 -13.97 11.59 11.65
C VAL A 54 -13.01 11.93 10.51
N THR A 55 -11.85 12.48 10.84
CA THR A 55 -10.77 12.70 9.85
C THR A 55 -9.93 11.44 9.76
N TRP A 56 -9.70 10.92 8.54
CA TRP A 56 -8.92 9.71 8.31
C TRP A 56 -7.56 10.02 7.66
N PHE A 57 -6.52 9.28 8.03
CA PHE A 57 -5.25 9.26 7.29
C PHE A 57 -4.70 7.84 7.13
N SER A 58 -3.92 7.63 6.06
CA SER A 58 -3.04 6.47 5.88
C SER A 58 -1.60 6.91 6.09
N SER A 59 -0.79 6.13 6.82
CA SER A 59 0.63 6.43 7.00
C SER A 59 1.47 6.22 5.75
N ASP A 60 0.92 5.54 4.74
CA ASP A 60 1.64 5.12 3.54
C ASP A 60 0.68 4.97 2.35
N GLU A 61 0.41 6.08 1.65
CA GLU A 61 -0.51 6.10 0.51
C GLU A 61 -0.07 5.20 -0.66
N PHE A 62 1.21 4.84 -0.73
CA PHE A 62 1.69 3.85 -1.70
C PHE A 62 1.16 2.44 -1.36
N VAL A 63 1.07 2.07 -0.08
CA VAL A 63 0.44 0.78 0.31
C VAL A 63 -1.07 0.86 0.13
N GLY A 64 -1.68 2.00 0.48
CA GLY A 64 -3.05 2.30 0.11
C GLY A 64 -3.60 3.58 0.74
N THR A 65 -4.70 4.07 0.17
CA THR A 65 -5.38 5.31 0.56
C THR A 65 -6.64 5.02 1.36
N VAL A 66 -6.97 5.88 2.32
CA VAL A 66 -8.26 5.87 3.04
C VAL A 66 -9.07 7.10 2.66
N ASP A 67 -10.35 6.92 2.32
CA ASP A 67 -11.25 8.02 1.98
C ASP A 67 -11.92 8.66 3.21
N GLU A 68 -12.65 9.76 3.00
CA GLU A 68 -13.40 10.49 4.03
C GLU A 68 -14.44 9.62 4.78
N SER A 69 -14.87 8.50 4.19
CA SER A 69 -15.81 7.56 4.82
C SER A 69 -15.12 6.50 5.69
N GLY A 70 -13.79 6.48 5.73
CA GLY A 70 -13.00 5.45 6.40
C GLY A 70 -12.85 4.16 5.58
N LYS A 71 -13.08 4.20 4.26
CA LYS A 71 -12.82 3.07 3.36
C LYS A 71 -11.35 3.12 2.92
N PHE A 72 -10.59 2.10 3.29
CA PHE A 72 -9.24 1.89 2.78
C PHE A 72 -9.27 1.04 1.51
N THR A 73 -8.54 1.46 0.49
CA THR A 73 -8.34 0.74 -0.78
C THR A 73 -6.86 0.36 -0.90
N ALA A 74 -6.56 -0.93 -1.02
CA ALA A 74 -5.19 -1.42 -1.20
C ALA A 74 -4.62 -1.06 -2.59
N GLN A 75 -3.40 -0.53 -2.62
CA GLN A 75 -2.70 -0.15 -3.85
C GLN A 75 -1.42 -0.96 -4.10
N HIS A 76 -0.64 -1.28 -3.07
CA HIS A 76 0.55 -2.14 -3.18
C HIS A 76 0.74 -2.94 -1.88
N ILE A 77 1.48 -4.04 -1.95
CA ILE A 77 1.78 -4.87 -0.77
C ILE A 77 2.62 -4.11 0.26
N GLY A 78 2.39 -4.42 1.54
CA GLY A 78 3.08 -3.78 2.64
C GLY A 78 2.19 -3.61 3.87
N GLU A 79 2.58 -2.68 4.73
CA GLU A 79 1.87 -2.36 5.96
C GLU A 79 1.59 -0.86 6.02
N ALA A 80 0.33 -0.50 6.30
CA ALA A 80 -0.10 0.88 6.52
C ALA A 80 -0.75 1.00 7.90
N THR A 81 -0.52 2.13 8.56
CA THR A 81 -1.23 2.52 9.79
C THR A 81 -2.33 3.50 9.41
N ILE A 82 -3.58 3.12 9.67
CA ILE A 82 -4.76 3.96 9.47
C ILE A 82 -5.08 4.66 10.77
N THR A 83 -5.33 5.95 10.71
CA THR A 83 -5.68 6.74 11.89
C THR A 83 -7.00 7.47 11.68
N ALA A 84 -7.81 7.50 12.72
CA ALA A 84 -9.02 8.30 12.84
C ALA A 84 -8.82 9.36 13.93
N GLU A 85 -9.01 10.63 13.58
CA GLU A 85 -9.14 11.73 14.53
C GLU A 85 -10.62 12.08 14.72
N VAL A 86 -11.09 12.04 15.97
CA VAL A 86 -12.49 12.23 16.35
C VAL A 86 -12.59 12.69 17.80
N ASP A 87 -13.38 13.74 18.08
CA ASP A 87 -13.56 14.35 19.42
C ASP A 87 -12.24 14.60 20.19
N GLY A 88 -11.21 15.05 19.47
CA GLY A 88 -9.88 15.31 20.03
C GLY A 88 -9.11 14.05 20.47
N LYS A 89 -9.55 12.86 20.03
CA LYS A 89 -8.88 11.58 20.25
C LYS A 89 -8.33 11.04 18.93
N THR A 90 -7.19 10.36 19.05
CA THR A 90 -6.54 9.64 17.95
C THR A 90 -6.77 8.14 18.16
N LEU A 91 -7.35 7.48 17.16
CA LEU A 91 -7.56 6.02 17.14
C LEU A 91 -6.74 5.43 16.00
N ILE A 92 -6.12 4.27 16.21
CA ILE A 92 -5.18 3.67 15.26
C ILE A 92 -5.62 2.24 14.90
N ALA A 93 -5.51 1.90 13.61
CA ALA A 93 -5.62 0.55 13.09
C ALA A 93 -4.44 0.17 12.17
N ARG A 94 -4.06 -1.11 12.17
CA ARG A 94 -3.02 -1.67 11.29
C ARG A 94 -3.64 -2.37 10.08
N VAL A 95 -3.19 -2.06 8.87
CA VAL A 95 -3.54 -2.79 7.65
C VAL A 95 -2.30 -3.49 7.09
N VAL A 96 -2.43 -4.79 6.80
CA VAL A 96 -1.46 -5.53 5.99
C VAL A 96 -2.09 -5.82 4.64
N VAL A 97 -1.42 -5.42 3.57
CA VAL A 97 -1.77 -5.76 2.19
C VAL A 97 -0.86 -6.90 1.75
N GLU A 98 -1.44 -8.07 1.53
CA GLU A 98 -0.72 -9.26 1.09
C GLU A 98 -0.75 -9.44 -0.44
N PRO A 99 0.29 -10.04 -1.04
CA PRO A 99 0.31 -10.39 -2.46
C PRO A 99 -0.70 -11.49 -2.81
N TYR A 100 -1.09 -11.51 -4.08
CA TYR A 100 -1.60 -12.69 -4.77
C TYR A 100 -0.46 -13.59 -5.26
N VAL A 101 0.69 -13.03 -5.66
CA VAL A 101 1.80 -13.80 -6.26
C VAL A 101 3.02 -13.84 -5.34
N THR A 102 3.30 -15.05 -4.84
CA THR A 102 4.44 -15.36 -3.95
C THR A 102 5.48 -16.28 -4.59
N SER A 103 5.21 -16.82 -5.79
CA SER A 103 6.01 -17.86 -6.45
C SER A 103 7.10 -17.32 -7.39
N MET A 104 7.58 -16.10 -7.16
CA MET A 104 8.70 -15.48 -7.88
C MET A 104 9.55 -14.65 -6.90
N VAL A 105 10.87 -14.68 -7.07
CA VAL A 105 11.83 -14.01 -6.17
C VAL A 105 12.67 -13.01 -6.94
N GLU A 106 12.59 -11.73 -6.55
CA GLU A 106 13.31 -10.64 -7.22
C GLU A 106 14.84 -10.81 -7.15
N PRO A 107 15.60 -10.22 -8.10
CA PRO A 107 17.04 -10.04 -7.95
C PRO A 107 17.35 -9.10 -6.78
N TYR A 108 18.56 -9.23 -6.24
CA TYR A 108 19.16 -8.23 -5.37
C TYR A 108 19.45 -6.94 -6.14
N VAL A 109 18.56 -5.95 -6.07
CA VAL A 109 18.72 -4.69 -6.81
C VAL A 109 19.71 -3.76 -6.08
N ASN A 110 20.99 -3.80 -6.46
CA ASN A 110 22.04 -2.92 -5.94
C ASN A 110 22.95 -2.39 -7.07
N PHE A 111 22.40 -1.51 -7.92
CA PHE A 111 23.14 -0.90 -9.04
C PHE A 111 24.32 -0.05 -8.56
N GLY A 112 25.52 -0.37 -9.06
CA GLY A 112 26.81 0.16 -8.57
C GLY A 112 27.47 -0.71 -7.50
N GLY A 113 26.74 -1.68 -6.92
CA GLY A 113 27.29 -2.70 -6.03
C GLY A 113 28.23 -3.65 -6.78
N SER A 114 29.24 -4.17 -6.08
CA SER A 114 30.24 -5.07 -6.67
C SER A 114 29.69 -6.47 -6.92
N VAL A 115 30.28 -7.20 -7.88
CA VAL A 115 30.05 -8.65 -8.09
C VAL A 115 30.11 -9.44 -6.78
N GLN A 116 31.02 -9.08 -5.89
CA GLN A 116 31.16 -9.73 -4.57
C GLN A 116 29.93 -9.52 -3.69
N SER A 117 29.38 -8.30 -3.60
CA SER A 117 28.16 -8.04 -2.82
C SER A 117 26.94 -8.79 -3.34
N ILE A 118 26.87 -9.04 -4.67
CA ILE A 118 25.83 -9.89 -5.27
C ILE A 118 25.98 -11.32 -4.75
N LYS A 119 27.18 -11.90 -4.80
CA LYS A 119 27.45 -13.28 -4.33
C LYS A 119 27.25 -13.46 -2.82
N GLU A 120 27.49 -12.40 -2.04
CA GLU A 120 27.25 -12.41 -0.59
C GLU A 120 25.77 -12.34 -0.23
N TYR A 121 24.97 -11.59 -0.98
CA TYR A 121 23.52 -11.51 -0.77
C TYR A 121 22.80 -12.73 -1.35
N GLU A 122 23.07 -13.07 -2.60
CA GLU A 122 22.36 -14.09 -3.36
C GLU A 122 22.53 -15.49 -2.73
N LYS A 123 21.45 -16.28 -2.76
CA LYS A 123 21.39 -17.62 -2.14
C LYS A 123 21.00 -18.71 -3.14
N ARG A 124 20.61 -18.32 -4.36
CA ARG A 124 20.45 -19.22 -5.50
C ARG A 124 21.78 -19.86 -5.89
N GLU A 125 21.72 -21.02 -6.55
CA GLU A 125 22.89 -21.67 -7.16
C GLU A 125 23.32 -20.92 -8.43
N ILE A 126 24.63 -20.72 -8.62
CA ILE A 126 25.18 -20.08 -9.82
C ILE A 126 24.98 -21.02 -11.01
N PHE A 127 24.28 -20.54 -12.04
CA PHE A 127 24.12 -21.21 -13.32
C PHE A 127 25.30 -20.91 -14.27
N SER A 128 25.76 -19.66 -14.30
CA SER A 128 26.84 -19.23 -15.19
C SER A 128 27.47 -17.91 -14.71
N GLU A 129 28.77 -17.73 -14.93
CA GLU A 129 29.48 -16.49 -14.63
C GLU A 129 30.49 -16.16 -15.74
N ASN A 130 30.54 -14.89 -16.12
CA ASN A 130 31.58 -14.28 -16.95
C ASN A 130 31.72 -12.78 -16.60
N ASN A 131 32.62 -12.08 -17.31
CA ASN A 131 32.94 -10.67 -17.05
C ASN A 131 31.78 -9.67 -17.22
N THR A 132 30.67 -10.08 -17.84
CA THR A 132 29.48 -9.24 -18.13
C THR A 132 28.20 -9.76 -17.47
N PHE A 133 28.13 -11.06 -17.16
CA PHE A 133 26.94 -11.69 -16.60
C PHE A 133 27.27 -12.61 -15.43
N LEU A 134 26.51 -12.47 -14.36
CA LEU A 134 26.45 -13.41 -13.24
C LEU A 134 25.01 -13.93 -13.17
N VAL A 135 24.79 -15.21 -13.47
CA VAL A 135 23.46 -15.81 -13.63
C VAL A 135 23.29 -16.95 -12.65
N TYR A 136 22.12 -17.00 -12.05
CA TYR A 136 21.69 -18.00 -11.07
C TYR A 136 20.46 -18.75 -11.55
N TYR A 137 20.28 -19.98 -11.09
CA TYR A 137 19.03 -20.72 -11.31
C TYR A 137 17.85 -20.03 -10.64
N GLY A 138 16.66 -20.12 -11.25
CA GLY A 138 15.40 -19.73 -10.63
C GLY A 138 15.09 -20.54 -9.38
N GLN A 139 14.26 -20.00 -8.49
CA GLN A 139 13.78 -20.71 -7.28
C GLN A 139 12.24 -20.74 -7.19
N GLY A 140 11.55 -19.88 -7.93
CA GLY A 140 10.11 -19.85 -8.06
C GLY A 140 9.55 -20.67 -9.22
N ASP A 141 8.22 -20.66 -9.32
CA ASP A 141 7.48 -21.36 -10.37
C ASP A 141 7.44 -20.57 -11.68
N LEU A 142 7.73 -19.26 -11.65
CA LEU A 142 7.58 -18.37 -12.81
C LEU A 142 8.87 -18.19 -13.61
N GLU A 143 10.04 -18.32 -12.97
CA GLU A 143 11.33 -18.04 -13.60
C GLU A 143 12.19 -19.27 -13.93
N ASN A 144 13.02 -19.14 -14.97
CA ASN A 144 14.08 -20.09 -15.32
C ASN A 144 15.40 -19.74 -14.63
N THR A 145 15.77 -18.45 -14.69
CA THR A 145 17.04 -17.93 -14.14
C THR A 145 16.87 -16.48 -13.69
N VAL A 146 17.71 -16.06 -12.76
CA VAL A 146 17.88 -14.64 -12.39
C VAL A 146 19.32 -14.23 -12.63
N GLY A 147 19.51 -13.16 -13.40
CA GLY A 147 20.82 -12.73 -13.87
C GLY A 147 21.10 -11.27 -13.58
N TYR A 148 22.37 -10.99 -13.34
CA TYR A 148 22.90 -9.65 -13.09
C TYR A 148 23.82 -9.28 -14.25
N ILE A 149 23.62 -8.09 -14.81
CA ILE A 149 24.52 -7.50 -15.81
C ILE A 149 25.55 -6.66 -15.08
N THR A 150 26.81 -6.88 -15.41
CA THR A 150 27.93 -6.22 -14.76
C THR A 150 28.85 -5.56 -15.79
N TYR A 151 29.42 -4.42 -15.42
CA TYR A 151 30.45 -3.72 -16.19
C TYR A 151 31.52 -3.25 -15.23
N GLN A 152 32.79 -3.48 -15.58
CA GLN A 152 33.95 -3.14 -14.72
C GLN A 152 33.83 -3.65 -13.27
N GLY A 153 33.15 -4.80 -13.06
CA GLY A 153 32.98 -5.43 -11.75
C GLY A 153 31.83 -4.91 -10.89
N VAL A 154 31.00 -3.98 -11.40
CA VAL A 154 29.81 -3.47 -10.71
C VAL A 154 28.51 -3.77 -11.47
N MET A 155 27.39 -3.87 -10.75
CA MET A 155 26.06 -4.10 -11.31
C MET A 155 25.54 -2.89 -12.09
N THR A 156 25.13 -3.10 -13.33
CA THR A 156 24.45 -2.10 -14.18
C THR A 156 23.00 -2.49 -14.50
N GLY A 157 22.66 -3.78 -14.42
CA GLY A 157 21.32 -4.30 -14.68
C GLY A 157 21.03 -5.56 -13.88
N ALA A 158 19.76 -5.90 -13.74
CA ALA A 158 19.34 -7.23 -13.29
C ALA A 158 18.13 -7.70 -14.09
N HIS A 159 17.90 -9.00 -14.18
CA HIS A 159 16.79 -9.56 -14.94
C HIS A 159 16.33 -10.90 -14.40
N ILE A 160 15.05 -11.20 -14.59
CA ILE A 160 14.43 -12.50 -14.37
C ILE A 160 14.04 -13.04 -15.73
N ASN A 161 14.63 -14.15 -16.18
CA ASN A 161 14.16 -14.85 -17.38
C ASN A 161 12.96 -15.72 -16.98
N LEU A 162 11.79 -15.41 -17.52
CA LEU A 162 10.53 -16.07 -17.23
C LEU A 162 10.40 -17.38 -18.02
N LYS A 163 9.54 -18.29 -17.55
CA LYS A 163 9.10 -19.45 -18.32
C LYS A 163 8.15 -18.98 -19.41
N PHE A 164 8.30 -19.53 -20.62
CA PHE A 164 7.57 -19.07 -21.81
C PHE A 164 6.13 -19.64 -21.84
N GLU A 165 5.28 -19.14 -20.95
CA GLU A 165 3.89 -19.54 -20.81
C GLU A 165 2.99 -18.31 -20.57
N HIS A 166 1.79 -18.29 -21.17
CA HIS A 166 0.90 -17.13 -21.05
C HIS A 166 0.46 -16.86 -19.61
N SER A 167 0.18 -17.93 -18.84
CA SER A 167 -0.10 -17.89 -17.40
C SER A 167 1.02 -17.21 -16.61
N VAL A 168 2.27 -17.54 -16.91
CA VAL A 168 3.45 -16.98 -16.24
C VAL A 168 3.57 -15.48 -16.48
N ILE A 169 3.30 -15.00 -17.69
CA ILE A 169 3.32 -13.55 -17.98
C ILE A 169 2.20 -12.81 -17.25
N GLN A 170 0.99 -13.38 -17.15
CA GLN A 170 -0.08 -12.77 -16.34
C GLN A 170 0.29 -12.73 -14.85
N SER A 171 0.85 -13.81 -14.31
CA SER A 171 1.31 -13.87 -12.92
C SER A 171 2.46 -12.90 -12.64
N ALA A 172 3.42 -12.74 -13.56
CA ALA A 172 4.46 -11.72 -13.47
C ALA A 172 3.85 -10.31 -13.50
N MET A 173 2.90 -10.04 -14.40
CA MET A 173 2.20 -8.75 -14.45
C MET A 173 1.51 -8.40 -13.13
N THR A 174 0.83 -9.36 -12.48
CA THR A 174 0.25 -9.15 -11.15
C THR A 174 1.34 -8.92 -10.09
N PHE A 175 2.40 -9.73 -10.09
CA PHE A 175 3.52 -9.61 -9.15
C PHE A 175 4.17 -8.22 -9.15
N TYR A 176 4.32 -7.61 -10.33
CA TYR A 176 4.89 -6.26 -10.42
C TYR A 176 3.86 -5.17 -10.10
N LYS A 177 2.59 -5.32 -10.54
CA LYS A 177 1.51 -4.39 -10.17
C LYS A 177 1.26 -4.30 -8.66
N GLU A 178 1.43 -5.40 -7.93
CA GLU A 178 1.26 -5.41 -6.47
C GLU A 178 2.49 -4.85 -5.71
N ARG A 179 3.60 -4.51 -6.39
CA ARG A 179 4.85 -4.01 -5.78
C ARG A 179 5.34 -2.67 -6.30
N TYR A 180 4.92 -2.23 -7.49
CA TYR A 180 5.51 -1.09 -8.21
C TYR A 180 4.45 -0.21 -8.89
N ASN A 181 4.75 1.09 -8.98
CA ASN A 181 3.96 2.05 -9.74
C ASN A 181 3.93 1.63 -11.23
N TYR A 182 2.77 1.20 -11.73
CA TYR A 182 2.60 0.84 -13.13
C TYR A 182 2.53 2.10 -14.02
N LEU A 183 3.52 2.24 -14.92
CA LEU A 183 3.68 3.38 -15.82
C LEU A 183 2.95 3.20 -17.17
N GLY A 184 2.44 1.99 -17.46
CA GLY A 184 1.77 1.67 -18.71
C GLY A 184 2.61 0.86 -19.71
N LYS A 185 2.02 0.66 -20.88
CA LYS A 185 2.61 -0.05 -22.03
C LYS A 185 3.13 0.96 -23.05
N VAL A 186 4.29 0.70 -23.66
CA VAL A 186 4.78 1.49 -24.81
C VAL A 186 4.73 0.68 -26.10
N GLU A 187 4.95 1.32 -27.25
CA GLU A 187 4.78 0.74 -28.60
C GLU A 187 5.59 -0.54 -28.86
N ASN A 188 6.69 -0.77 -28.13
CA ASN A 188 7.50 -1.99 -28.23
C ASN A 188 6.86 -3.23 -27.56
N GLY A 189 5.65 -3.09 -27.01
CA GLY A 189 4.88 -4.17 -26.38
C GLY A 189 5.23 -4.45 -24.92
N ARG A 190 6.26 -3.81 -24.35
CA ARG A 190 6.70 -3.98 -22.96
C ARG A 190 5.83 -3.16 -22.00
N GLU A 191 5.70 -3.68 -20.80
CA GLU A 191 4.95 -3.10 -19.68
C GLU A 191 5.92 -2.52 -18.66
N TYR A 192 5.67 -1.31 -18.18
CA TYR A 192 6.66 -0.53 -17.41
C TYR A 192 6.20 -0.24 -15.98
N PHE A 193 7.17 -0.25 -15.07
CA PHE A 193 7.00 -0.15 -13.63
C PHE A 193 8.12 0.70 -13.02
N GLU A 194 7.82 1.45 -11.97
CA GLU A 194 8.77 2.28 -11.23
C GLU A 194 8.76 1.94 -9.74
N SER A 195 9.95 1.89 -9.13
CA SER A 195 10.10 1.64 -7.71
C SER A 195 9.42 2.73 -6.88
N LYS A 196 9.01 2.40 -5.65
CA LYS A 196 8.36 3.34 -4.72
C LYS A 196 9.12 4.66 -4.54
N ASP A 197 10.45 4.58 -4.56
CA ASP A 197 11.39 5.69 -4.39
C ASP A 197 11.82 6.36 -5.70
N GLY A 198 11.34 5.89 -6.86
CA GLY A 198 11.73 6.38 -8.18
C GLY A 198 13.18 6.10 -8.58
N LEU A 199 13.94 5.34 -7.78
CA LEU A 199 15.38 5.13 -8.01
C LEU A 199 15.68 4.13 -9.13
N TYR A 200 14.73 3.29 -9.52
CA TYR A 200 14.86 2.37 -10.65
C TYR A 200 13.52 1.98 -11.25
N ARG A 201 13.58 1.35 -12.42
CA ARG A 201 12.41 0.86 -13.14
C ARG A 201 12.56 -0.61 -13.48
N VAL A 202 11.41 -1.27 -13.63
CA VAL A 202 11.31 -2.60 -14.21
C VAL A 202 10.52 -2.50 -15.50
N PHE A 203 10.93 -3.22 -16.54
CA PHE A 203 10.05 -3.50 -17.67
C PHE A 203 9.87 -5.00 -17.88
N ILE A 204 8.68 -5.41 -18.29
CA ILE A 204 8.31 -6.79 -18.54
C ILE A 204 8.11 -6.99 -20.04
N SER A 205 8.62 -8.11 -20.53
CA SER A 205 8.40 -8.64 -21.88
C SER A 205 7.83 -10.07 -21.79
N ASN A 206 7.59 -10.71 -22.93
CA ASN A 206 7.08 -12.09 -23.00
C ASN A 206 8.08 -13.16 -22.50
N GLU A 207 9.33 -12.78 -22.21
CA GLU A 207 10.41 -13.72 -21.88
C GLU A 207 11.20 -13.33 -20.64
N TYR A 208 11.16 -12.06 -20.22
CA TYR A 208 11.91 -11.58 -19.06
C TYR A 208 11.34 -10.28 -18.48
N ALA A 209 11.59 -10.08 -17.18
CA ALA A 209 11.53 -8.78 -16.52
C ALA A 209 12.95 -8.22 -16.33
N TYR A 210 13.15 -6.91 -16.57
CA TYR A 210 14.46 -6.26 -16.56
C TYR A 210 14.47 -4.99 -15.70
N TYR A 211 15.43 -4.90 -14.79
CA TYR A 211 15.61 -3.85 -13.79
C TYR A 211 16.73 -2.91 -14.23
N THR A 212 16.48 -1.60 -14.21
CA THR A 212 17.48 -0.58 -14.59
C THR A 212 17.34 0.75 -13.87
N LYS A 213 18.47 1.46 -13.70
CA LYS A 213 18.52 2.89 -13.35
C LYS A 213 18.35 3.80 -14.57
N ASP A 214 18.59 3.30 -15.78
CA ASP A 214 18.57 4.13 -16.98
C ASP A 214 17.16 4.59 -17.33
N LEU A 215 17.02 5.88 -17.64
CA LEU A 215 15.79 6.43 -18.19
C LEU A 215 15.54 5.83 -19.59
N PHE A 216 14.32 5.35 -19.83
CA PHE A 216 13.98 4.72 -21.11
C PHE A 216 13.94 5.75 -22.25
N PRO A 217 14.36 5.38 -23.47
CA PRO A 217 14.10 6.20 -24.65
C PRO A 217 12.59 6.47 -24.78
N GLY A 218 12.19 7.72 -24.62
CA GLY A 218 10.78 8.13 -24.59
C GLY A 218 10.22 8.55 -23.22
N SER A 219 10.94 8.39 -22.10
CA SER A 219 10.46 8.82 -20.77
C SER A 219 10.59 10.35 -20.52
N THR A 220 10.42 11.18 -21.55
CA THR A 220 10.56 12.65 -21.48
C THR A 220 9.29 13.35 -21.96
N VAL A 221 8.27 13.38 -21.09
CA VAL A 221 6.96 14.02 -21.32
C VAL A 221 6.39 14.48 -19.96
N ILE A 222 6.11 15.75 -19.64
CA ILE A 222 6.56 17.06 -20.15
C ILE A 222 6.75 17.96 -18.91
N LYS A 223 7.90 18.62 -18.72
CA LYS A 223 7.93 19.92 -18.01
C LYS A 223 9.13 20.82 -18.34
N GLU A 224 9.19 21.27 -19.59
CA GLU A 224 9.69 22.63 -19.87
C GLU A 224 8.94 23.23 -21.07
N VAL A 225 7.82 23.89 -20.76
CA VAL A 225 7.19 24.87 -21.65
C VAL A 225 7.18 26.20 -20.91
N SER A 226 8.21 27.00 -21.17
CA SER A 226 8.13 28.45 -21.14
C SER A 226 9.06 28.99 -22.23
N MET A 227 8.52 29.05 -23.46
CA MET A 227 9.07 29.98 -24.46
C MET A 227 8.66 31.39 -24.01
N GLU A 228 9.58 32.34 -24.00
CA GLU A 228 9.26 33.76 -24.26
C GLU A 228 10.45 34.44 -24.96
N TRP A 229 10.22 34.76 -26.24
CA TRP A 229 10.85 35.76 -27.13
C TRP A 229 12.39 35.80 -27.28
#